data_AF-A0A6P0MLK7-F1
#
_entry.id   AF-A0A6P0MLK7-F1
#
_cell.length_a   1.000
_cell.length_b   1.000
_cell.length_c   1.000
_cell.angle_alpha   90.00
_cell.angle_beta   90.00
_cell.angle_gamma   90.00
#
_symmetry.space_group_name_H-M   'P 1'
#
loop_
_entity.id
_entity.type
_entity.pdbx_description
1 polymer ?
#
loop_
_entity_poly.entity_id
_entity_poly.type
_entity_poly.pdbx_seq_one_letter_code
_entity_poly.pdbx_strand_id
1 'polypeptide(L)'
;MGRPDFEDLEVYQLAEKLANEIWHIVKEWDYFAKDTIGKQMVRAADSVCANIAEGRGRYNFQDNRRFIRIARGSLYETINWLRLAYVRGLLTSEQVGRLKPIVDKLSPKLNAYLKSRRSRE
;
A
#
# COMPACT_ATOMS: atom_id res chain seq x y z
N MET A 1 14.44 -23.67 5.81
CA MET A 1 13.81 -22.38 6.17
C MET A 1 12.52 -22.28 5.38
N GLY A 2 11.38 -22.13 6.06
CA GLY A 2 10.08 -22.09 5.38
C GLY A 2 10.00 -20.89 4.43
N ARG A 3 9.40 -21.10 3.25
CA ARG A 3 9.12 -20.03 2.29
C ARG A 3 8.31 -18.91 2.98
N PRO A 4 8.51 -17.65 2.60
CA PRO A 4 7.64 -16.57 3.08
C PRO A 4 6.18 -16.87 2.69
N ASP A 5 5.28 -16.80 3.66
CA ASP A 5 3.84 -17.05 3.48
C ASP A 5 3.01 -15.75 3.38
N PHE A 6 3.70 -14.59 3.34
CA PHE A 6 3.04 -13.30 3.27
C PHE A 6 2.33 -13.09 1.93
N GLU A 7 2.82 -13.72 0.86
CA GLU A 7 2.27 -13.64 -0.49
C GLU A 7 0.84 -14.19 -0.57
N ASP A 8 0.48 -15.11 0.33
CA ASP A 8 -0.87 -15.68 0.46
C ASP A 8 -1.83 -14.77 1.25
N LEU A 9 -1.33 -13.72 1.90
CA LEU A 9 -2.17 -12.79 2.65
C LEU A 9 -2.94 -11.91 1.66
N GLU A 10 -4.27 -11.98 1.69
CA GLU A 10 -5.13 -11.14 0.86
C GLU A 10 -4.83 -9.63 1.02
N VAL A 11 -4.45 -9.20 2.24
CA VAL A 11 -4.04 -7.80 2.49
C VAL A 11 -2.74 -7.44 1.77
N TYR A 12 -1.80 -8.38 1.64
CA TYR A 12 -0.57 -8.20 0.89
C TYR A 12 -0.88 -8.15 -0.61
N GLN A 13 -1.65 -9.10 -1.14
CA GLN A 13 -2.03 -9.13 -2.56
C GLN A 13 -2.74 -7.85 -3.02
N LEU A 14 -3.60 -7.28 -2.17
CA LEU A 14 -4.24 -5.99 -2.44
C LEU A 14 -3.26 -4.82 -2.41
N ALA A 15 -2.31 -4.82 -1.47
CA ALA A 15 -1.26 -3.80 -1.41
C ALA A 15 -0.35 -3.87 -2.65
N GLU A 16 0.06 -5.07 -3.04
CA GLU A 16 0.89 -5.32 -4.22
C GLU A 16 0.18 -4.92 -5.51
N LYS A 17 -1.11 -5.27 -5.63
CA LYS A 17 -1.92 -4.81 -6.76
C LYS A 17 -1.98 -3.29 -6.83
N LEU A 18 -2.21 -2.61 -5.70
CA LEU A 18 -2.23 -1.15 -5.64
C LEU A 18 -0.89 -0.54 -6.06
N ALA A 19 0.22 -1.06 -5.53
CA ALA A 19 1.57 -0.60 -5.81
C ALA A 19 1.91 -0.73 -7.31
N ASN A 20 1.63 -1.89 -7.91
CA ASN A 20 1.89 -2.12 -9.33
C ASN A 20 1.03 -1.23 -10.25
N GLU A 21 -0.27 -1.06 -9.96
CA GLU A 21 -1.12 -0.13 -10.73
C GLU A 21 -0.58 1.31 -10.66
N ILE A 22 -0.17 1.76 -9.46
CA ILE A 22 0.44 3.08 -9.27
C ILE A 22 1.75 3.21 -10.04
N TRP A 23 2.63 2.21 -9.98
CA TRP A 23 3.89 2.20 -10.71
C TRP A 23 3.67 2.35 -12.22
N HIS A 24 2.77 1.56 -12.79
CA HIS A 24 2.47 1.61 -14.22
C HIS A 24 1.90 2.96 -14.65
N ILE A 25 1.04 3.57 -13.83
CA ILE A 25 0.49 4.89 -14.11
C ILE A 25 1.59 5.97 -14.07
N VAL A 26 2.40 5.99 -13.00
CA VAL A 26 3.44 7.01 -12.80
C VAL A 26 4.56 6.89 -13.85
N LYS A 27 4.85 5.68 -14.32
CA LYS A 27 5.85 5.43 -15.36
C LYS A 27 5.54 6.21 -16.65
N GLU A 28 4.28 6.44 -16.95
CA GLU A 28 3.83 7.16 -18.16
C GLU A 28 3.75 8.69 -17.98
N TRP A 29 4.00 9.21 -16.77
CA TRP A 29 3.96 10.66 -16.52
C TRP A 29 5.17 11.41 -17.07
N ASP A 30 4.98 12.69 -17.41
CA ASP A 30 6.06 13.61 -17.74
C ASP A 30 7.03 13.81 -16.58
N TYR A 31 8.26 14.22 -16.92
CA TYR A 31 9.38 14.29 -15.99
C TYR A 31 9.05 15.04 -14.69
N PHE A 32 8.45 16.24 -14.78
CA PHE A 32 8.17 17.06 -13.60
C PHE A 32 7.20 16.37 -12.62
N ALA A 33 6.08 15.85 -13.11
CA ALA A 33 5.10 15.16 -12.28
C ALA A 33 5.66 13.85 -11.70
N LYS A 34 6.41 13.11 -12.52
CA LYS A 34 7.09 11.87 -12.15
C LYS A 34 8.15 12.09 -11.07
N ASP A 35 9.02 13.08 -11.24
CA ASP A 35 10.14 13.37 -10.32
C ASP A 35 9.68 13.95 -8.98
N THR A 36 8.56 14.69 -8.98
CA THR A 36 7.99 15.28 -7.78
C THR A 36 7.07 14.30 -7.05
N ILE A 37 5.78 14.29 -7.37
CA ILE A 37 4.79 13.50 -6.63
C ILE A 37 4.76 12.03 -7.07
N GLY A 38 5.16 11.72 -8.31
CA GLY A 38 5.16 10.36 -8.83
C GLY A 38 6.08 9.44 -8.03
N LYS A 39 7.34 9.83 -7.84
CA LYS A 39 8.31 9.10 -7.01
C LYS A 39 7.84 8.94 -5.56
N GLN A 40 7.24 9.98 -4.97
CA GLN A 40 6.71 9.90 -3.60
C GLN A 40 5.54 8.93 -3.49
N MET A 41 4.62 8.98 -4.46
CA MET A 41 3.45 8.09 -4.51
C MET A 41 3.84 6.63 -4.66
N VAL A 42 4.78 6.32 -5.57
CA VAL A 42 5.33 4.97 -5.76
C VAL A 42 5.96 4.47 -4.46
N ARG A 43 6.87 5.25 -3.86
CA ARG A 43 7.56 4.86 -2.62
C ARG A 43 6.58 4.61 -1.47
N ALA A 44 5.56 5.44 -1.33
CA ALA A 44 4.52 5.26 -0.32
C ALA A 44 3.74 3.96 -0.56
N ALA A 45 3.36 3.65 -1.80
CA ALA A 45 2.63 2.44 -2.13
C ALA A 45 3.47 1.17 -1.92
N ASP A 46 4.72 1.16 -2.39
CA ASP A 46 5.65 0.05 -2.21
C ASP A 46 5.94 -0.21 -0.72
N SER A 47 6.03 0.85 0.08
CA SER A 47 6.20 0.78 1.53
C SER A 47 5.06 0.02 2.22
N VAL A 48 3.83 0.06 1.70
CA VAL A 48 2.72 -0.74 2.25
C VAL A 48 3.05 -2.23 2.16
N CYS A 49 3.49 -2.70 1.00
CA CYS A 49 3.87 -4.09 0.75
C CYS A 49 5.07 -4.51 1.61
N ALA A 50 6.13 -3.70 1.56
CA ALA A 50 7.37 -3.95 2.27
C ALA A 50 7.13 -4.11 3.79
N ASN A 51 6.32 -3.24 4.39
CA ASN A 51 6.01 -3.33 5.81
C ASN A 51 5.10 -4.52 6.15
N ILE A 52 4.19 -4.95 5.27
CA ILE A 52 3.39 -6.17 5.50
C ILE A 52 4.31 -7.41 5.51
N ALA A 53 5.18 -7.52 4.52
CA ALA A 53 6.13 -8.62 4.39
C ALA A 53 7.13 -8.65 5.56
N GLU A 54 7.74 -7.50 5.87
CA GLU A 54 8.70 -7.37 6.97
C GLU A 54 8.04 -7.67 8.31
N GLY A 55 6.83 -7.15 8.54
CA GLY A 55 6.04 -7.48 9.71
C GLY A 55 5.81 -8.97 9.85
N ARG A 56 5.41 -9.65 8.76
CA ARG A 56 5.17 -11.11 8.76
C ARG A 56 6.42 -11.92 9.10
N GLY A 57 7.60 -11.44 8.70
CA GLY A 57 8.89 -12.05 9.03
C GLY A 57 9.36 -11.86 10.48
N ARG A 58 8.65 -11.07 11.32
CA ARG A 58 9.02 -10.86 12.73
C ARG A 58 8.55 -12.01 13.64
N TYR A 59 9.40 -12.37 14.61
CA TYR A 59 9.15 -13.46 15.55
C TYR A 59 8.04 -13.17 16.58
N ASN A 60 7.83 -11.90 16.97
CA ASN A 60 6.86 -11.55 18.00
C ASN A 60 5.72 -10.67 17.45
N PHE A 61 4.56 -10.76 18.11
CA PHE A 61 3.34 -10.04 17.71
C PHE A 61 3.42 -8.51 17.89
N GLN A 62 4.29 -8.02 18.77
CA GLN A 62 4.42 -6.59 19.03
C GLN A 62 5.15 -5.89 17.87
N ASP A 63 6.25 -6.50 17.42
CA ASP A 63 7.03 -6.04 16.27
C ASP A 63 6.22 -6.15 14.98
N ASN A 64 5.54 -7.28 14.74
CA ASN A 64 4.62 -7.41 13.61
C ASN A 64 3.61 -6.25 13.58
N ARG A 65 2.95 -5.95 14.70
CA ARG A 65 2.00 -4.82 14.79
C ARG A 65 2.65 -3.48 14.51
N ARG A 66 3.91 -3.26 14.92
CA ARG A 66 4.63 -2.01 14.61
C ARG A 66 4.73 -1.82 13.10
N PHE A 67 5.17 -2.84 12.36
CA PHE A 67 5.24 -2.79 10.90
C PHE A 67 3.87 -2.58 10.25
N ILE A 68 2.82 -3.25 10.73
CA ILE A 68 1.47 -3.04 10.19
C ILE A 68 0.94 -1.61 10.46
N ARG A 69 1.31 -0.97 11.56
CA ARG A 69 1.00 0.46 11.78
C ARG A 69 1.73 1.35 10.78
N ILE A 70 2.98 1.03 10.44
CA ILE A 70 3.76 1.76 9.43
C ILE A 70 3.13 1.56 8.05
N ALA A 71 2.79 0.32 7.67
CA ALA A 71 2.06 0.02 6.43
C ALA A 71 0.77 0.84 6.32
N ARG A 72 0.02 0.96 7.43
CA ARG A 72 -1.18 1.80 7.49
C ARG A 72 -0.85 3.28 7.27
N GLY A 73 0.20 3.80 7.88
CA GLY A 73 0.67 5.17 7.63
C GLY A 73 1.00 5.42 6.15
N SER A 74 1.78 4.52 5.53
CA SER A 74 2.12 4.58 4.11
C SER A 74 0.90 4.47 3.19
N LEU A 75 -0.15 3.71 3.58
CA LEU A 75 -1.40 3.68 2.83
C LEU A 75 -2.11 5.04 2.83
N TYR A 76 -2.17 5.73 3.98
CA TYR A 76 -2.75 7.07 4.03
C TYR A 76 -1.94 8.10 3.23
N GLU A 77 -0.61 7.97 3.24
CA GLU A 77 0.25 8.78 2.39
C GLU A 77 0.01 8.51 0.90
N THR A 78 -0.14 7.23 0.51
CA THR A 78 -0.52 6.83 -0.85
C THR A 78 -1.85 7.46 -1.27
N ILE A 79 -2.86 7.41 -0.40
CA ILE A 79 -4.18 8.04 -0.64
C ILE A 79 -4.06 9.56 -0.81
N ASN A 80 -3.22 10.22 0.00
CA ASN A 80 -2.95 11.65 -0.14
C ASN A 80 -2.36 11.97 -1.53
N TRP A 81 -1.35 11.22 -1.97
CA TRP A 81 -0.74 11.43 -3.28
C TRP A 81 -1.71 11.15 -4.43
N LEU A 82 -2.53 10.11 -4.34
CA LEU A 82 -3.59 9.82 -5.30
C LEU A 82 -4.59 10.99 -5.41
N ARG A 83 -4.98 11.58 -4.28
CA ARG A 83 -5.86 12.75 -4.26
C ARG A 83 -5.21 13.95 -4.95
N LEU A 84 -3.94 14.23 -4.67
CA LEU A 84 -3.21 15.32 -5.31
C LEU A 84 -3.03 15.09 -6.82
N ALA A 85 -2.71 13.86 -7.23
CA ALA A 85 -2.58 13.48 -8.62
C ALA A 85 -3.89 13.66 -9.39
N TYR A 86 -5.01 13.26 -8.81
CA TYR A 86 -6.34 13.48 -9.39
C TYR A 86 -6.66 14.97 -9.57
N VAL A 87 -6.47 15.79 -8.52
CA VAL A 87 -6.73 17.25 -8.59
C VAL A 87 -5.84 17.94 -9.63
N ARG A 88 -4.63 17.43 -9.84
CA ARG A 88 -3.67 17.94 -10.84
C ARG A 88 -3.92 17.40 -12.26
N GLY A 89 -4.97 16.61 -12.48
CA GLY A 89 -5.28 16.02 -13.78
C GLY A 89 -4.30 14.95 -14.26
N LEU A 90 -3.51 14.37 -13.34
CA LEU A 90 -2.52 13.32 -13.66
C LEU A 90 -3.13 11.91 -13.66
N LEU A 91 -4.38 11.78 -13.20
CA LEU A 91 -5.14 10.53 -13.22
C LEU A 91 -6.39 10.69 -14.08
N THR A 92 -6.61 9.72 -14.97
CA THR A 92 -7.86 9.63 -15.73
C THR A 92 -8.98 9.05 -14.88
N SER A 93 -10.23 9.30 -15.24
CA SER A 93 -11.40 8.70 -14.56
C SER A 93 -11.36 7.18 -14.56
N GLU A 94 -10.82 6.57 -15.63
CA GLU A 94 -10.64 5.13 -15.74
C GLU A 94 -9.59 4.60 -14.75
N GLN A 95 -8.43 5.27 -14.64
CA GLN A 95 -7.40 4.95 -13.66
C GLN A 95 -7.93 5.07 -12.23
N VAL A 96 -8.68 6.13 -11.93
CA VAL A 96 -9.34 6.30 -10.62
C VAL A 96 -10.35 5.16 -10.38
N GLY A 97 -11.12 4.78 -11.40
CA GLY A 97 -12.05 3.65 -11.36
C GLY A 97 -11.39 2.31 -11.05
N ARG A 98 -10.12 2.11 -11.45
CA ARG A 98 -9.34 0.91 -11.09
C ARG A 98 -8.73 1.00 -9.69
N LEU A 99 -8.19 2.15 -9.31
CA LEU A 99 -7.45 2.34 -8.05
C LEU A 99 -8.37 2.39 -6.83
N LYS A 100 -9.49 3.12 -6.92
CA LYS A 100 -10.39 3.36 -5.79
C LYS A 100 -10.94 2.06 -5.16
N PRO A 101 -11.43 1.08 -5.94
CA PRO A 101 -11.91 -0.19 -5.37
C PRO A 101 -10.82 -0.98 -4.64
N ILE A 102 -9.55 -0.85 -5.05
CA ILE A 102 -8.43 -1.53 -4.38
C ILE A 102 -8.19 -0.87 -3.02
N VAL A 103 -8.13 0.47 -2.97
CA VAL A 103 -7.96 1.24 -1.73
C VAL A 103 -9.12 0.98 -0.75
N ASP A 104 -10.36 1.00 -1.23
CA ASP A 104 -11.57 0.79 -0.43
C ASP A 104 -11.60 -0.61 0.21
N LYS A 105 -11.02 -1.62 -0.46
CA LYS A 105 -10.87 -2.98 0.08
C LYS A 105 -9.65 -3.13 1.00
N LEU A 106 -8.53 -2.52 0.63
CA LEU A 106 -7.26 -2.65 1.36
C LEU A 106 -7.34 -2.00 2.74
N SER A 107 -7.88 -0.78 2.85
CA SER A 107 -7.96 -0.04 4.12
C SER A 107 -8.64 -0.82 5.26
N PRO A 108 -9.87 -1.36 5.11
CA PRO A 108 -10.51 -2.14 6.16
C PRO A 108 -9.79 -3.47 6.43
N LYS A 109 -9.22 -4.13 5.41
CA LYS A 109 -8.46 -5.39 5.60
C LYS A 109 -7.16 -5.18 6.36
N LEU A 110 -6.44 -4.09 6.09
CA LEU A 110 -5.24 -3.73 6.83
C LEU A 110 -5.55 -3.42 8.29
N ASN A 111 -6.68 -2.74 8.56
CA ASN A 111 -7.17 -2.51 9.91
C ASN A 111 -7.60 -3.82 10.61
N ALA A 112 -8.28 -4.72 9.90
CA ALA A 112 -8.66 -6.03 10.43
C ALA A 112 -7.43 -6.89 10.75
N TYR A 113 -6.43 -6.89 9.88
CA TYR A 113 -5.15 -7.57 10.07
C TYR A 113 -4.40 -7.02 11.30
N LEU A 114 -4.39 -5.69 11.49
CA LEU A 114 -3.81 -5.09 12.69
C LEU A 114 -4.53 -5.53 13.98
N LYS A 115 -5.87 -5.65 13.93
CA LYS A 115 -6.70 -6.05 15.08
C LYS A 115 -6.60 -7.54 15.40
N SER A 116 -6.55 -8.41 14.40
CA SER A 116 -6.46 -9.87 14.57
C SER A 116 -5.13 -10.32 15.19
N ARG A 117 -4.12 -9.44 15.18
CA ARG A 117 -2.82 -9.61 15.86
C ARG A 117 -2.81 -9.06 17.30
N ARG A 118 -3.99 -8.75 17.88
CA ARG A 118 -4.12 -8.61 19.34
C ARG A 118 -3.99 -9.99 19.98
N SER A 119 -3.26 -10.05 21.09
CA SER A 119 -3.12 -11.25 21.92
C SER A 119 -4.48 -11.94 22.07
N ARG A 120 -4.52 -13.24 21.78
CA ARG A 120 -5.33 -14.12 22.61
C ARG A 120 -4.65 -14.07 23.97
N GLU A 121 -5.21 -13.27 24.86
CA GLU A 121 -5.08 -13.53 26.30
C GLU A 121 -5.86 -14.81 26.62
#